data_AF-A0A0K2U3X0-F1
#
_entry.id   AF-A0A0K2U3X0-F1
#
_cell.length_a   1.000
_cell.length_b   1.000
_cell.length_c   1.000
_cell.angle_alpha   90.00
_cell.angle_beta   90.00
_cell.angle_gamma   90.00
#
_symmetry.space_group_name_H-M   'P 1'
#
loop_
_entity.id
_entity.type
_entity.pdbx_description
1 polymer ?
#
loop_
_entity_poly.entity_id
_entity_poly.type
_entity_poly.pdbx_seq_one_letter_code
_entity_poly.pdbx_strand_id
1 'polypeptide(L)'
;MEQARRDAILEFAHVEHKPSAIYKLLNYLKTRVYRVFNAWEVEGKVCRKGHNMRSDRILTPRFLEGLRKSLEASPGTSLSRLAKNRGVIKQLVSKAVNDDLGYRSYRMAKQHILTASTKATRLTNGKRVLNDLKSHGGRIIFFSDKKNWTVDRSYNFQND
;
A
#
# COMPACT_ATOMS: atom_id res chain seq x y z
N MET A 1 24.25 2.43 -12.74
CA MET A 1 25.63 2.86 -13.08
C MET A 1 26.56 2.96 -11.87
N GLU A 2 26.20 3.65 -10.77
CA GLU A 2 27.12 3.79 -9.62
C GLU A 2 27.47 2.44 -8.96
N GLN A 3 26.48 1.56 -8.77
CA GLN A 3 26.67 0.26 -8.14
C GLN A 3 27.61 -0.64 -8.94
N ALA A 4 27.38 -0.78 -10.25
CA ALA A 4 28.25 -1.54 -11.15
C ALA A 4 29.73 -1.12 -11.10
N ARG A 5 30.02 0.18 -10.91
CA ARG A 5 31.41 0.65 -10.74
C ARG A 5 32.03 0.21 -9.42
N ARG A 6 31.23 0.10 -8.35
CA ARG A 6 31.67 -0.41 -7.05
C ARG A 6 31.89 -1.92 -7.10
N ASP A 7 31.02 -2.62 -7.81
CA ASP A 7 31.12 -4.07 -8.02
C ASP A 7 32.38 -4.41 -8.84
N ALA A 8 32.71 -3.62 -9.88
CA ALA A 8 33.98 -3.77 -10.58
C ALA A 8 35.20 -3.54 -9.67
N ILE A 9 35.18 -2.50 -8.81
CA ILE A 9 36.28 -2.26 -7.85
C ILE A 9 36.45 -3.46 -6.90
N LEU A 10 35.35 -4.10 -6.48
CA LEU A 10 35.41 -5.31 -5.66
C LEU A 10 36.03 -6.49 -6.39
N GLU A 11 35.63 -6.75 -7.63
CA GLU A 11 36.18 -7.89 -8.40
C GLU A 11 37.70 -7.79 -8.45
N PHE A 12 38.22 -6.59 -8.72
CA PHE A 12 39.67 -6.36 -8.67
C PHE A 12 40.27 -6.43 -7.26
N ALA A 13 39.54 -6.01 -6.22
CA ALA A 13 39.98 -6.15 -4.84
C ALA A 13 40.05 -7.62 -4.38
N HIS A 14 39.12 -8.48 -4.85
CA HIS A 14 39.11 -9.92 -4.61
C HIS A 14 40.28 -10.64 -5.30
N VAL A 15 40.75 -10.11 -6.44
CA VAL A 15 41.94 -10.58 -7.15
C VAL A 15 43.23 -9.93 -6.59
N GLU A 16 43.18 -9.41 -5.36
CA GLU A 16 44.29 -8.80 -4.61
C GLU A 16 44.99 -7.61 -5.30
N HIS A 17 44.32 -6.94 -6.25
CA HIS A 17 44.89 -5.73 -6.84
C HIS A 17 44.89 -4.58 -5.84
N LYS A 18 46.03 -3.89 -5.76
CA LYS A 18 46.16 -2.67 -4.94
C LYS A 18 45.24 -1.56 -5.48
N PRO A 19 44.65 -0.70 -4.62
CA PRO A 19 43.81 0.43 -5.05
C PRO A 19 44.45 1.34 -6.09
N SER A 20 45.78 1.46 -6.05
CA SER A 20 46.59 2.23 -7.00
C SER A 20 46.60 1.67 -8.42
N ALA A 21 46.48 0.35 -8.57
CA ALA A 21 46.35 -0.32 -9.87
C ALA A 21 44.91 -0.23 -10.37
N ILE A 22 43.94 -0.42 -9.48
CA ILE A 22 42.51 -0.41 -9.79
C ILE A 22 42.07 0.91 -10.44
N TYR A 23 42.43 2.06 -9.86
CA TYR A 23 41.99 3.35 -10.43
C TYR A 23 42.58 3.64 -11.81
N LYS A 24 43.80 3.15 -12.08
CA LYS A 24 44.46 3.29 -13.39
C LYS A 24 43.83 2.37 -14.43
N LEU A 25 43.54 1.13 -14.06
CA LEU A 25 42.98 0.12 -14.96
C LEU A 25 41.51 0.41 -15.31
N LEU A 26 40.70 0.76 -14.32
CA LEU A 26 39.29 1.09 -14.51
C LEU A 26 39.06 2.53 -15.00
N ASN A 27 40.11 3.35 -15.04
CA ASN A 27 40.04 4.80 -15.30
C ASN A 27 38.98 5.50 -14.43
N TYR A 28 38.91 5.10 -13.15
CA TYR A 28 38.00 5.67 -12.16
C TYR A 28 38.70 6.73 -11.31
N LEU A 29 37.92 7.66 -10.76
CA LEU A 29 38.46 8.69 -9.88
C LEU A 29 39.13 8.04 -8.65
N LYS A 30 40.41 8.38 -8.41
CA LYS A 30 41.22 7.82 -7.31
C LYS A 30 40.49 7.86 -5.97
N THR A 31 39.89 8.99 -5.61
CA THR A 31 39.17 9.16 -4.33
C THR A 31 38.01 8.17 -4.16
N ARG A 32 37.31 7.81 -5.24
CA ARG A 32 36.23 6.83 -5.21
C ARG A 32 36.75 5.42 -4.96
N VAL A 33 37.82 5.03 -5.65
CA VAL A 33 38.42 3.69 -5.50
C VAL A 33 38.90 3.48 -4.07
N TYR A 34 39.64 4.43 -3.51
CA TYR A 34 40.12 4.33 -2.13
C TYR A 34 38.98 4.32 -1.11
N ARG A 35 37.92 5.14 -1.29
CA ARG A 35 36.77 5.12 -0.37
C ARG A 35 36.02 3.80 -0.38
N VAL A 36 35.85 3.18 -1.55
CA VAL A 36 35.16 1.89 -1.69
C VAL A 36 36.03 0.76 -1.16
N PHE A 37 37.32 0.74 -1.49
CA PHE A 37 38.26 -0.27 -1.02
C PHE A 37 38.40 -0.27 0.50
N ASN A 38 38.60 0.90 1.11
CA ASN A 38 38.71 1.00 2.57
C ASN A 38 37.39 0.64 3.27
N ALA A 39 36.24 0.99 2.69
CA ALA A 39 34.94 0.60 3.24
C ALA A 39 34.73 -0.92 3.17
N TRP A 40 35.20 -1.57 2.10
CA TRP A 40 35.18 -3.02 1.98
C TRP A 40 36.13 -3.69 2.99
N GLU A 41 37.37 -3.20 3.12
CA GLU A 41 38.37 -3.76 4.04
C GLU A 41 37.93 -3.66 5.51
N VAL A 42 37.25 -2.57 5.90
CA VAL A 42 36.83 -2.33 7.29
C VAL A 42 35.45 -2.89 7.60
N GLU A 43 34.45 -2.67 6.74
CA GLU A 43 33.04 -3.00 7.04
C GLU A 43 32.55 -4.26 6.31
N GLY A 44 33.30 -4.79 5.33
CA GLY A 44 32.85 -5.85 4.43
C GLY A 44 31.67 -5.43 3.53
N LYS A 45 31.34 -4.14 3.49
CA LYS A 45 30.14 -3.60 2.84
C LYS A 45 30.52 -2.68 1.69
N VAL A 46 29.82 -2.86 0.57
CA VAL A 46 30.12 -2.16 -0.69
C VAL A 46 28.98 -1.25 -1.11
N CYS A 47 27.80 -1.49 -0.56
CA CYS A 47 26.64 -0.65 -0.74
C CYS A 47 26.91 0.77 -0.23
N ARG A 48 26.39 1.76 -0.94
CA ARG A 48 26.39 3.14 -0.44
C ARG A 48 25.60 3.20 0.87
N LYS A 49 26.15 3.90 1.87
CA LYS A 49 25.41 4.20 3.09
C LYS A 49 24.09 4.89 2.73
N GLY A 50 22.99 4.37 3.27
CA GLY A 50 21.68 4.98 3.10
C GLY A 50 21.71 6.42 3.59
N HIS A 51 21.02 7.31 2.87
CA HIS A 51 20.83 8.67 3.35
C HIS A 51 19.93 8.63 4.59
N ASN A 52 20.33 9.37 5.64
CA ASN A 52 19.46 9.55 6.80
C ASN A 52 18.20 10.29 6.37
N MET A 53 17.07 9.93 6.98
CA MET A 53 15.84 10.68 6.79
C MET A 53 16.00 12.09 7.34
N ARG A 54 15.37 13.05 6.66
CA ARG A 54 15.30 14.44 7.11
C ARG A 54 14.51 14.51 8.42
N SER A 55 15.04 15.21 9.42
CA SER A 55 14.45 15.29 10.77
C SER A 55 13.15 16.10 10.84
N ASP A 56 12.94 17.02 9.90
CA ASP A 56 11.77 17.90 9.80
C ASP A 56 10.59 17.25 9.03
N ARG A 57 10.66 15.94 8.75
CA ARG A 57 9.57 15.23 8.07
C ARG A 57 8.32 15.20 8.96
N ILE A 58 7.29 15.91 8.54
CA ILE A 58 5.97 15.98 9.21
C ILE A 58 5.31 14.59 9.37
N LEU A 59 5.57 13.68 8.43
CA LEU A 59 5.07 12.29 8.43
C LEU A 59 5.82 11.42 9.44
N THR A 60 5.70 11.77 10.71
CA THR A 60 6.20 10.97 11.83
C THR A 60 5.28 9.75 12.05
N PRO A 61 5.79 8.67 12.66
CA PRO A 61 4.95 7.52 13.03
C PRO A 61 3.73 7.92 13.87
N ARG A 62 3.90 8.89 14.78
CA ARG A 62 2.81 9.44 15.59
C ARG A 62 1.73 10.12 14.74
N PHE A 63 2.12 10.87 13.71
CA PHE A 63 1.17 11.49 12.78
C PHE A 63 0.39 10.44 12.00
N LEU A 64 1.06 9.40 11.50
CA LEU A 64 0.43 8.31 10.75
C LEU A 64 -0.58 7.55 11.59
N GLU A 65 -0.22 7.19 12.82
CA GLU A 65 -1.14 6.54 13.77
C GLU A 65 -2.36 7.41 14.10
N GLY A 66 -2.13 8.71 14.31
CA GLY A 66 -3.23 9.65 14.51
C GLY A 66 -4.15 9.74 13.29
N LEU A 67 -3.59 9.67 12.08
CA LEU A 67 -4.36 9.69 10.84
C LEU A 67 -5.16 8.40 10.65
N ARG A 68 -4.55 7.25 10.91
CA ARG A 68 -5.18 5.93 10.89
C ARG A 68 -6.40 5.88 11.81
N LYS A 69 -6.27 6.32 13.06
CA LYS A 69 -7.39 6.38 14.02
C LYS A 69 -8.56 7.23 13.53
N SER A 70 -8.27 8.37 12.88
CA SER A 70 -9.34 9.21 12.31
C SER A 70 -10.03 8.58 11.10
N LEU A 71 -9.30 7.81 10.29
CA LEU A 71 -9.89 7.06 9.18
C LEU A 71 -10.76 5.90 9.69
N GLU A 72 -10.28 5.14 10.67
CA GLU A 72 -11.03 4.03 11.27
C GLU A 72 -12.31 4.52 11.97
N ALA A 73 -12.24 5.66 12.67
CA ALA A 73 -13.41 6.24 13.32
C ALA A 73 -14.46 6.81 12.33
N SER A 74 -14.03 7.27 11.16
CA SER A 74 -14.91 7.93 10.18
C SER A 74 -14.38 7.77 8.75
N PRO A 75 -14.56 6.57 8.15
CA PRO A 75 -13.95 6.21 6.86
C PRO A 75 -14.48 7.02 5.67
N GLY A 76 -15.65 7.65 5.80
CA GLY A 76 -16.24 8.53 4.78
C GLY A 76 -15.68 9.96 4.77
N THR A 77 -14.73 10.29 5.66
CA THR A 77 -14.20 11.66 5.74
C THR A 77 -13.29 11.97 4.55
N SER A 78 -13.49 13.12 3.90
CA SER A 78 -12.63 13.54 2.80
C SER A 78 -11.21 13.85 3.26
N LEU A 79 -10.22 13.53 2.43
CA LEU A 79 -8.81 13.83 2.69
C LEU A 79 -8.55 15.33 2.89
N SER A 80 -9.29 16.17 2.16
CA SER A 80 -9.22 17.63 2.33
C SER A 80 -9.66 18.09 3.71
N ARG A 81 -10.70 17.47 4.28
CA ARG A 81 -11.16 17.76 5.65
C ARG A 81 -10.16 17.27 6.68
N LEU A 82 -9.60 16.07 6.51
CA LEU A 82 -8.54 15.56 7.39
C LEU A 82 -7.30 16.47 7.39
N ALA A 83 -6.93 16.99 6.21
CA ALA A 83 -5.82 17.92 6.06
C ALA A 83 -6.08 19.25 6.77
N LYS A 84 -7.26 19.86 6.58
CA LYS A 84 -7.69 21.08 7.28
C LYS A 84 -7.66 20.91 8.81
N ASN A 85 -8.22 19.81 9.31
CA ASN A 85 -8.27 19.52 10.75
C ASN A 85 -6.87 19.35 11.37
N ARG A 86 -5.85 19.07 10.57
CA ARG A 86 -4.47 18.84 11.01
C ARG A 86 -3.52 19.98 10.62
N GLY A 87 -4.03 21.04 9.99
CA GLY A 87 -3.22 22.18 9.54
C GLY A 87 -2.17 21.80 8.48
N VAL A 88 -2.41 20.76 7.68
CA VAL A 88 -1.47 20.28 6.65
C VAL A 88 -2.08 20.40 5.26
N ILE A 89 -1.22 20.35 4.24
CA ILE A 89 -1.66 20.32 2.85
C ILE A 89 -2.30 18.97 2.50
N LYS A 90 -3.32 19.00 1.63
CA LYS A 90 -4.04 17.80 1.17
C LYS A 90 -3.12 16.75 0.56
N GLN A 91 -2.12 17.16 -0.22
CA GLN A 91 -1.19 16.27 -0.91
C GLN A 91 -0.40 15.39 0.07
N LEU A 92 0.01 15.96 1.19
CA LEU A 92 0.74 15.25 2.25
C LEU A 92 -0.14 14.16 2.87
N VAL A 93 -1.40 14.49 3.18
CA VAL A 93 -2.38 13.50 3.66
C VAL A 93 -2.64 12.43 2.62
N SER A 94 -2.81 12.80 1.34
CA SER A 94 -3.03 11.83 0.27
C SER A 94 -1.87 10.84 0.13
N LYS A 95 -0.63 11.34 0.19
CA LYS A 95 0.57 10.50 0.16
C LYS A 95 0.62 9.58 1.37
N ALA A 96 0.36 10.13 2.56
CA ALA A 96 0.34 9.35 3.80
C ALA A 96 -0.69 8.21 3.76
N VAL A 97 -1.88 8.49 3.21
CA VAL A 97 -2.97 7.52 3.12
C VAL A 97 -2.67 6.42 2.11
N ASN A 98 -2.22 6.80 0.91
CA ASN A 98 -2.05 5.86 -0.20
C ASN A 98 -0.74 5.09 -0.14
N ASP A 99 0.37 5.77 0.16
CA ASP A 99 1.72 5.21 0.07
C ASP A 99 2.17 4.65 1.43
N ASP A 100 2.05 5.45 2.50
CA ASP A 100 2.56 5.06 3.82
C ASP A 100 1.58 4.11 4.56
N LEU A 101 0.26 4.34 4.47
CA LEU A 101 -0.77 3.50 5.12
C LEU A 101 -1.38 2.45 4.18
N GLY A 102 -1.22 2.57 2.87
CA GLY A 102 -1.73 1.61 1.88
C GLY A 102 -3.26 1.58 1.72
N TYR A 103 -3.97 2.62 2.16
CA TYR A 103 -5.42 2.69 2.02
C TYR A 103 -5.83 3.13 0.60
N ARG A 104 -7.01 2.66 0.17
CA ARG A 104 -7.67 3.11 -1.06
C ARG A 104 -9.09 3.58 -0.75
N SER A 105 -9.49 4.67 -1.39
CA SER A 105 -10.86 5.19 -1.30
C SER A 105 -11.78 4.38 -2.21
N TYR A 106 -12.67 3.58 -1.61
CA TYR A 106 -13.74 2.91 -2.33
C TYR A 106 -15.06 3.70 -2.24
N ARG A 107 -15.90 3.60 -3.26
CA ARG A 107 -17.25 4.14 -3.22
C ARG A 107 -18.09 3.31 -2.27
N MET A 108 -18.75 3.95 -1.31
CA MET A 108 -19.71 3.25 -0.43
C MET A 108 -20.92 2.79 -1.25
N ALA A 109 -21.27 1.51 -1.14
CA ALA A 109 -22.47 0.97 -1.75
C ALA A 109 -23.71 1.42 -0.97
N LYS A 110 -24.75 1.87 -1.69
CA LYS A 110 -26.05 2.13 -1.07
C LYS A 110 -26.68 0.79 -0.70
N GLN A 111 -26.94 0.59 0.58
CA GLN A 111 -27.58 -0.62 1.09
C GLN A 111 -28.88 -0.27 1.83
N HIS A 112 -29.78 -1.25 1.93
CA HIS A 112 -30.99 -1.11 2.72
C HIS A 112 -30.64 -1.01 4.21
N ILE A 113 -31.20 -0.03 4.90
CA ILE A 113 -31.00 0.13 6.34
C ILE A 113 -31.78 -1.00 7.05
N LEU A 114 -31.07 -1.86 7.76
CA LEU A 114 -31.68 -2.97 8.49
C LEU A 114 -31.86 -2.60 9.96
N THR A 115 -33.10 -2.68 10.44
CA THR A 115 -33.41 -2.60 11.86
C THR A 115 -32.90 -3.85 12.59
N ALA A 116 -32.76 -3.75 13.92
CA ALA A 116 -32.33 -4.89 14.75
C ALA A 116 -33.27 -6.10 14.58
N SER A 117 -34.59 -5.88 14.51
CA SER A 117 -35.57 -6.94 14.28
C SER A 117 -35.39 -7.61 12.92
N THR A 118 -35.22 -6.84 11.84
CA THR A 118 -34.98 -7.41 10.51
C THR A 118 -33.68 -8.21 10.46
N LYS A 119 -32.62 -7.77 11.15
CA LYS A 119 -31.36 -8.53 11.25
C LYS A 119 -31.57 -9.88 11.95
N ALA A 120 -32.29 -9.89 13.07
CA ALA A 120 -32.60 -11.11 13.81
C ALA A 120 -33.43 -12.09 12.96
N THR A 121 -34.49 -11.61 12.32
CA THR A 121 -35.32 -12.44 11.43
C THR A 121 -34.52 -13.02 10.27
N ARG A 122 -33.67 -12.21 9.61
CA ARG A 122 -32.80 -12.68 8.53
C ARG A 122 -31.82 -13.74 8.99
N LEU A 123 -31.20 -13.57 10.16
CA LEU A 123 -30.27 -14.56 10.71
C LEU A 123 -30.98 -15.88 11.04
N THR A 124 -32.15 -15.83 11.66
CA THR A 124 -32.96 -17.02 11.99
C THR A 124 -33.39 -17.75 10.72
N ASN A 125 -33.95 -17.03 9.74
CA ASN A 125 -34.37 -17.62 8.48
C ASN A 125 -33.18 -18.17 7.69
N GLY A 126 -32.05 -17.46 7.67
CA GLY A 126 -30.82 -17.93 7.02
C GLY A 126 -30.30 -19.23 7.62
N LYS A 127 -30.30 -19.37 8.96
CA LYS A 127 -29.93 -20.62 9.64
C LYS A 127 -30.88 -21.77 9.30
N ARG A 128 -32.19 -21.50 9.21
CA ARG A 128 -33.19 -22.51 8.83
C ARG A 128 -32.98 -23.01 7.41
N VAL A 129 -32.80 -22.10 6.45
CA VAL A 129 -32.52 -22.43 5.05
C VAL A 129 -31.21 -23.21 4.94
N LEU A 130 -30.16 -22.80 5.66
CA LEU A 130 -28.88 -23.51 5.67
C LEU A 130 -29.02 -24.95 6.19
N ASN A 131 -29.76 -25.16 7.28
CA ASN A 131 -29.97 -26.50 7.84
C ASN A 131 -30.83 -27.37 6.91
N ASP A 132 -31.87 -26.79 6.29
CA ASP A 132 -32.69 -27.49 5.31
C ASP A 132 -31.87 -27.95 4.10
N LEU A 133 -31.03 -27.06 3.55
CA LEU A 133 -30.14 -27.39 2.43
C LEU A 133 -29.11 -28.47 2.79
N LYS A 134 -28.62 -28.50 4.03
CA LYS A 134 -27.69 -29.54 4.50
C LYS A 134 -28.36 -30.91 4.58
N SER A 135 -29.60 -30.96 5.08
CA SER A 135 -30.34 -32.22 5.23
C SER A 135 -30.94 -32.73 3.91
N HIS A 136 -31.21 -31.85 2.94
CA HIS A 136 -31.93 -32.17 1.71
C HIS A 136 -31.20 -31.68 0.45
N GLY A 137 -29.88 -31.83 0.38
CA GLY A 137 -29.02 -31.26 -0.67
C GLY A 137 -29.28 -31.69 -2.11
N GLY A 138 -30.06 -32.77 -2.33
CA GLY A 138 -30.45 -33.24 -3.67
C GLY A 138 -31.72 -32.58 -4.25
N ARG A 139 -32.39 -31.69 -3.50
CA ARG A 139 -33.66 -31.08 -3.92
C ARG A 139 -33.44 -29.96 -4.94
N ILE A 140 -34.19 -29.99 -6.03
CA ILE A 140 -34.27 -28.88 -6.99
C ILE A 140 -35.24 -27.82 -6.43
N ILE A 141 -34.75 -26.58 -6.27
CA ILE A 141 -35.54 -25.45 -5.76
C ILE A 141 -35.70 -24.42 -6.88
N PHE A 142 -36.95 -24.10 -7.22
CA PHE A 142 -37.27 -23.02 -8.14
C PHE A 142 -37.60 -21.76 -7.34
N PHE A 143 -36.90 -20.67 -7.64
CA PHE A 143 -37.20 -19.34 -7.11
C PHE A 143 -37.83 -18.49 -8.22
N SER A 144 -38.93 -17.83 -7.91
CA SER A 144 -39.57 -16.85 -8.81
C SER A 144 -39.60 -15.48 -8.13
N ASP A 145 -39.20 -14.45 -8.86
CA ASP A 145 -39.37 -13.05 -8.47
C ASP A 145 -40.09 -12.29 -9.58
N LYS A 146 -40.86 -11.27 -9.20
CA LYS A 146 -41.44 -10.32 -10.16
C LYS A 146 -40.52 -9.10 -10.29
N LYS A 147 -39.85 -9.00 -11.43
CA LYS A 147 -39.02 -7.84 -11.78
C LYS A 147 -39.74 -6.91 -12.72
N ASN A 148 -39.67 -5.61 -12.44
CA ASN A 148 -40.11 -4.58 -13.38
C ASN A 148 -39.00 -4.35 -14.41
N TRP A 149 -39.28 -4.61 -15.68
CA TRP A 149 -38.40 -4.29 -16.79
C TRP A 149 -38.83 -2.95 -17.38
N THR A 150 -37.93 -1.99 -17.44
CA THR A 150 -38.14 -0.73 -18.17
C THR A 150 -37.66 -0.90 -19.60
N VAL A 151 -38.48 -0.50 -20.57
CA VAL A 151 -38.18 -0.64 -22.01
C VAL A 151 -37.06 0.30 -22.43
N ASP A 152 -36.94 1.47 -21.79
CA ASP A 152 -35.93 2.46 -22.14
C ASP A 152 -34.56 2.14 -21.53
N ARG A 153 -33.51 2.32 -22.35
CA ARG A 153 -32.11 2.21 -21.92
C ARG A 153 -31.81 3.32 -20.92
N SER A 154 -31.54 2.97 -19.68
CA SER A 154 -30.95 3.90 -18.73
C SER A 154 -29.45 4.05 -19.03
N TYR A 155 -28.99 5.30 -19.16
CA TYR A 155 -27.57 5.59 -19.37
C TYR A 155 -26.78 5.18 -18.12
N ASN A 156 -25.86 4.22 -18.28
CA ASN A 156 -25.01 3.74 -17.20
C ASN A 156 -23.57 4.25 -17.39
N PHE A 157 -23.25 5.37 -16.75
CA PHE A 157 -21.92 6.01 -16.77
C PHE A 157 -20.75 5.11 -16.32
N GLN A 158 -21.03 3.91 -15.81
CA GLN A 158 -19.99 2.95 -15.41
C GLN A 158 -19.61 1.96 -16.53
N ASN A 159 -20.46 1.79 -17.55
CA ASN A 159 -20.27 0.81 -18.62
C ASN A 159 -20.08 1.43 -20.01
N ASP A 160 -20.49 2.68 -20.20
CA ASP A 160 -20.29 3.50 -21.41
C ASP A 160 -19.31 4.65 -21.08
#